data_AF-A0A828Y8K1-F1
#
_entry.id   AF-A0A828Y8K1-F1
#
_cell.length_a   1.000
_cell.length_b   1.000
_cell.length_c   1.000
_cell.angle_alpha   90.00
_cell.angle_beta   90.00
_cell.angle_gamma   90.00
#
_symmetry.space_group_name_H-M   'P 1'
#
loop_
_entity.id
_entity.type
_entity.pdbx_description
1 polymer ?
#
loop_
_entity_poly.entity_id
_entity_poly.type
_entity_poly.pdbx_seq_one_letter_code
_entity_poly.pdbx_strand_id
1 'polypeptide(L)'
;MINSQQKYDKNKERINRLRIILAETGFRQNQLAEAGSVKPTTLNGYLSGARPVGFDFAYAIMKSLGYNPFWTLFGDGEKKVPMEIYAELTPENHERFEEIERDRVFMRQIDESGMRKDIERILELSRSDKKLFRIFFDRLFPEKHD
;
A
#
# COMPACT_ATOMS: atom_id res chain seq x y z
N MET A 1 -7.94 -11.92 -17.85
CA MET A 1 -8.44 -12.51 -16.59
C MET A 1 -7.25 -12.91 -15.76
N ILE A 2 -6.88 -12.14 -14.72
CA ILE A 2 -5.81 -12.54 -13.80
C ILE A 2 -6.39 -13.65 -12.92
N ASN A 3 -5.77 -14.81 -12.96
CA ASN A 3 -6.27 -16.04 -12.35
C ASN A 3 -6.30 -15.90 -10.82
N SER A 4 -7.33 -16.42 -10.16
CA SER A 4 -7.51 -16.38 -8.69
C SER A 4 -6.27 -16.91 -7.96
N GLN A 5 -5.59 -17.88 -8.57
CA GLN A 5 -4.32 -18.47 -8.14
C GLN A 5 -3.17 -17.45 -8.11
N GLN A 6 -3.02 -16.60 -9.15
CA GLN A 6 -1.98 -15.57 -9.22
C GLN A 6 -2.18 -14.47 -8.16
N LYS A 7 -3.44 -14.14 -7.84
CA LYS A 7 -3.78 -13.20 -6.75
C LYS A 7 -3.48 -13.80 -5.38
N TYR A 8 -3.69 -15.11 -5.22
CA TYR A 8 -3.34 -15.87 -4.02
C TYR A 8 -1.82 -15.93 -3.77
N ASP A 9 -1.02 -16.20 -4.81
CA ASP A 9 0.45 -16.26 -4.70
C ASP A 9 1.08 -14.90 -4.41
N LYS A 10 0.61 -13.82 -5.05
CA LYS A 10 1.06 -12.44 -4.73
C LYS A 10 0.77 -12.05 -3.28
N ASN A 11 -0.38 -12.47 -2.72
CA ASN A 11 -0.69 -12.22 -1.30
C ASN A 11 0.21 -13.05 -0.36
N LYS A 12 0.59 -14.27 -0.75
CA LYS A 12 1.54 -15.10 0.02
C LYS A 12 2.94 -14.50 0.03
N GLU A 13 3.38 -13.90 -1.07
CA GLU A 13 4.63 -13.12 -1.12
C GLU A 13 4.57 -11.84 -0.29
N ARG A 14 3.42 -11.12 -0.26
CA ARG A 14 3.19 -9.96 0.63
C ARG A 14 3.31 -10.34 2.10
N ILE A 15 2.67 -11.44 2.51
CA ILE A 15 2.77 -12.01 3.86
C ILE A 15 4.23 -12.31 4.21
N ASN A 16 5.04 -12.71 3.23
CA ASN A 16 6.44 -13.04 3.46
C ASN A 16 7.28 -11.81 3.83
N ARG A 17 7.00 -10.63 3.27
CA ARG A 17 7.81 -9.42 3.49
C ARG A 17 7.73 -8.88 4.91
N LEU A 18 6.53 -8.84 5.50
CA LEU A 18 6.40 -8.44 6.90
C LEU A 18 7.09 -9.44 7.84
N ARG A 19 7.10 -10.73 7.48
CA ARG A 19 7.86 -11.76 8.22
C ARG A 19 9.37 -11.60 8.07
N ILE A 20 9.85 -11.21 6.88
CA ILE A 20 11.26 -10.83 6.65
C ILE A 20 11.65 -9.66 7.56
N ILE A 21 10.83 -8.60 7.60
CA ILE A 21 11.06 -7.43 8.47
C ILE A 21 11.13 -7.87 9.94
N LEU A 22 10.19 -8.70 10.42
CA LEU A 22 10.21 -9.23 11.79
C LEU A 22 11.49 -10.03 12.08
N ALA A 23 11.91 -10.89 11.15
CA ALA A 23 13.08 -11.75 11.32
C ALA A 23 14.38 -10.93 11.37
N GLU A 24 14.53 -9.94 10.50
CA GLU A 24 15.74 -9.11 10.41
C GLU A 24 15.87 -8.10 11.55
N THR A 25 14.75 -7.55 12.01
CA THR A 25 14.72 -6.57 13.11
C THR A 25 14.70 -7.24 14.49
N GLY A 26 14.32 -8.53 14.56
CA GLY A 26 14.06 -9.23 15.82
C GLY A 26 12.80 -8.71 16.55
N PHE A 27 12.00 -7.86 15.91
CA PHE A 27 10.81 -7.27 16.52
C PHE A 27 9.75 -8.35 16.79
N ARG A 28 9.05 -8.18 17.91
CA ARG A 28 7.77 -8.85 18.15
C ARG A 28 6.68 -8.17 17.31
N GLN A 29 5.60 -8.89 17.03
CA GLN A 29 4.49 -8.36 16.21
C GLN A 29 3.91 -7.05 16.77
N ASN A 30 3.77 -6.92 18.09
CA ASN A 30 3.30 -5.68 18.71
C ASN A 30 4.25 -4.49 18.45
N GLN A 31 5.56 -4.72 18.48
CA GLN A 31 6.55 -3.68 18.17
C GLN A 31 6.51 -3.27 16.71
N LEU A 32 6.30 -4.22 15.80
CA LEU A 32 6.10 -3.89 14.38
C LEU A 32 4.79 -3.13 14.13
N ALA A 33 3.73 -3.45 14.86
CA ALA A 33 2.46 -2.73 14.78
C ALA A 33 2.63 -1.27 15.21
N GLU A 34 3.37 -1.04 16.31
CA GLU A 34 3.73 0.29 16.80
C GLU A 34 4.60 1.05 15.79
N ALA A 35 5.66 0.44 15.28
CA ALA A 35 6.53 1.04 14.25
C ALA A 35 5.76 1.41 12.97
N GLY A 36 4.76 0.61 12.61
CA GLY A 36 3.86 0.86 11.48
C GLY A 36 2.65 1.74 11.80
N SER A 37 2.56 2.28 13.03
CA SER A 37 1.45 3.12 13.49
C SER A 37 0.06 2.50 13.29
N VAL A 38 -0.08 1.20 13.52
CA VAL A 38 -1.35 0.47 13.40
C VAL A 38 -1.66 -0.32 14.66
N LYS A 39 -2.95 -0.64 14.86
CA LYS A 39 -3.37 -1.56 15.93
C LYS A 39 -2.83 -2.98 15.66
N PRO A 40 -2.53 -3.78 16.70
CA PRO A 40 -2.10 -5.17 16.54
C PRO A 40 -3.07 -6.03 15.72
N THR A 41 -4.38 -5.78 15.83
CA THR A 41 -5.42 -6.45 15.04
C THR A 41 -5.26 -6.20 13.54
N THR A 42 -4.95 -4.96 13.16
CA THR A 42 -4.67 -4.57 11.77
C THR A 42 -3.44 -5.30 11.25
N LEU A 43 -2.34 -5.34 12.03
CA LEU A 43 -1.14 -6.07 11.64
C LEU A 43 -1.41 -7.57 11.50
N ASN A 44 -2.20 -8.18 12.38
CA ASN A 44 -2.58 -9.59 12.25
C ASN A 44 -3.37 -9.83 10.94
N GLY A 45 -4.29 -8.93 10.60
CA GLY A 45 -4.96 -8.93 9.29
C GLY A 45 -3.99 -8.92 8.12
N TYR A 46 -2.89 -8.15 8.20
CA TYR A 46 -1.84 -8.15 7.19
C TYR A 46 -1.05 -9.47 7.15
N LEU A 47 -0.60 -9.97 8.31
CA LEU A 47 0.22 -11.20 8.40
C LEU A 47 -0.52 -12.47 8.02
N SER A 48 -1.85 -12.49 8.17
CA SER A 48 -2.73 -13.58 7.75
C SER A 48 -3.16 -13.47 6.29
N GLY A 49 -2.96 -12.30 5.66
CA GLY A 49 -3.47 -12.00 4.32
C GLY A 49 -4.96 -11.68 4.27
N ALA A 50 -5.66 -11.64 5.41
CA ALA A 50 -7.06 -11.26 5.48
C ALA A 50 -7.29 -9.79 5.09
N ARG A 51 -6.27 -8.94 5.25
CA ARG A 51 -6.28 -7.53 4.87
C ARG A 51 -5.05 -7.21 4.02
N PRO A 52 -5.18 -6.47 2.90
CA PRO A 52 -4.02 -5.97 2.17
C PRO A 52 -3.26 -4.94 2.99
N VAL A 53 -1.93 -4.94 2.88
CA VAL A 53 -1.07 -3.92 3.52
C VAL A 53 -1.35 -2.55 2.87
N GLY A 54 -1.66 -1.56 3.70
CA GLY A 54 -1.90 -0.18 3.26
C GLY A 54 -0.61 0.63 3.10
N PHE A 55 -0.67 1.69 2.28
CA PHE A 55 0.45 2.61 2.07
C PHE A 55 0.93 3.24 3.38
N ASP A 56 0.01 3.77 4.21
CA ASP A 56 0.38 4.50 5.43
C ASP A 56 1.20 3.63 6.40
N PHE A 57 0.85 2.35 6.51
CA PHE A 57 1.65 1.39 7.27
C PHE A 57 3.04 1.21 6.66
N ALA A 58 3.14 0.99 5.35
CA ALA A 58 4.42 0.80 4.67
C ALA A 58 5.33 2.04 4.79
N TYR A 59 4.75 3.24 4.70
CA TYR A 59 5.47 4.50 4.87
C TYR A 59 5.90 4.73 6.33
N ALA A 60 5.07 4.36 7.30
CA ALA A 60 5.47 4.39 8.72
C ALA A 60 6.64 3.42 9.01
N ILE A 61 6.64 2.23 8.41
CA ILE A 61 7.76 1.29 8.48
C ILE A 61 9.02 1.88 7.83
N MET A 62 8.89 2.62 6.73
CA MET A 62 10.03 3.34 6.14
C MET A 62 10.61 4.35 7.12
N LYS A 63 9.78 5.20 7.74
CA LYS A 63 10.24 6.22 8.68
C LYS A 63 10.90 5.64 9.94
N SER A 64 10.40 4.51 10.42
CA SER A 64 10.87 3.89 11.67
C SER A 64 12.06 2.96 11.45
N LEU A 65 12.09 2.22 10.35
CA LEU A 65 13.02 1.11 10.13
C LEU A 65 13.77 1.19 8.80
N GLY A 66 13.49 2.17 7.94
CA GLY A 66 14.18 2.38 6.66
C GLY A 66 13.81 1.40 5.54
N TYR A 67 12.77 0.57 5.70
CA TYR A 67 12.33 -0.31 4.61
C TYR A 67 11.57 0.48 3.54
N ASN A 68 11.86 0.18 2.28
CA ASN A 68 11.24 0.86 1.16
C ASN A 68 9.72 0.52 1.07
N PRO A 69 8.82 1.52 0.97
CA PRO A 69 7.38 1.28 0.86
C PRO A 69 6.99 0.46 -0.37
N PHE A 70 7.59 0.74 -1.53
CA PHE A 70 7.34 0.03 -2.78
C PHE A 70 7.71 -1.45 -2.66
N TRP A 71 8.90 -1.74 -2.12
CA TRP A 71 9.30 -3.12 -1.85
C TRP A 71 8.37 -3.78 -0.83
N THR A 72 8.00 -3.08 0.24
CA THR A 72 7.10 -3.61 1.28
C THR A 72 5.77 -4.05 0.69
N LEU A 73 5.19 -3.22 -0.19
CA LEU A 73 3.88 -3.47 -0.80
C LEU A 73 3.96 -4.48 -1.95
N PHE A 74 4.90 -4.33 -2.87
CA PHE A 74 4.94 -5.07 -4.13
C PHE A 74 6.01 -6.16 -4.18
N GLY A 75 7.10 -6.00 -3.44
CA GLY A 75 8.29 -6.87 -3.48
C GLY A 75 9.31 -6.48 -4.55
N ASP A 76 9.06 -5.37 -5.25
CA ASP A 76 9.89 -4.88 -6.33
C ASP A 76 10.89 -3.82 -5.81
N GLY A 77 12.09 -3.82 -6.39
CA GLY A 77 13.14 -2.83 -6.08
C GLY A 77 13.94 -3.15 -4.81
N GLU A 78 14.70 -2.16 -4.35
CA GLU A 78 15.55 -2.28 -3.17
C GLU A 78 14.72 -2.39 -1.89
N LYS A 79 15.10 -3.33 -1.02
CA LYS A 79 14.39 -3.61 0.24
C LYS A 79 14.46 -2.45 1.23
N LYS A 80 15.61 -1.78 1.29
CA LYS A 80 15.86 -0.60 2.14
C LYS A 80 15.96 0.63 1.26
N VAL A 81 15.57 1.77 1.80
CA VAL A 81 15.87 3.06 1.16
C VAL A 81 17.40 3.25 1.22
N PRO A 82 18.06 3.57 0.10
CA PRO A 82 19.49 3.92 0.10
C PRO A 82 19.80 5.01 1.13
N MET A 83 20.95 4.92 1.79
CA MET A 83 21.28 5.79 2.92
C MET A 83 21.34 7.27 2.51
N GLU A 84 21.72 7.53 1.26
CA GLU A 84 21.79 8.85 0.66
C GLU A 84 20.40 9.49 0.58
N ILE A 85 19.41 8.73 0.11
CA ILE A 85 18.01 9.18 0.03
C ILE A 85 17.41 9.28 1.44
N TYR A 86 17.75 8.33 2.31
CA TYR A 86 17.26 8.33 3.69
C TYR A 86 17.79 9.51 4.49
N ALA A 87 19.02 9.98 4.22
CA ALA A 87 19.59 11.16 4.86
C ALA A 87 18.92 12.48 4.43
N GLU A 88 18.30 12.51 3.24
CA GLU A 88 17.54 13.67 2.74
C GLU A 88 16.11 13.73 3.28
N LEU A 89 15.62 12.66 3.91
CA LEU A 89 14.33 12.59 4.59
C LEU A 89 14.40 13.35 5.93
N THR A 90 14.45 14.68 5.86
CA THR A 90 14.24 15.54 7.02
C THR A 90 12.75 15.70 7.30
N PRO A 91 12.33 16.02 8.55
CA PRO A 91 10.94 16.34 8.90
C PRO A 91 10.25 17.29 7.91
N GLU A 92 11.00 18.26 7.37
CA GLU A 92 10.51 19.29 6.46
C GLU A 92 10.25 18.79 5.04
N ASN A 93 10.96 17.76 4.59
CA ASN A 93 10.82 17.20 3.24
C ASN A 93 9.93 15.95 3.18
N HIS A 94 9.62 15.36 4.34
CA HIS A 94 8.88 14.10 4.45
C HIS A 94 7.51 14.11 3.78
N GLU A 95 6.78 15.22 3.88
CA GLU A 95 5.43 15.33 3.28
C GLU A 95 5.51 15.24 1.75
N ARG A 96 6.45 15.96 1.14
CA ARG A 96 6.65 15.92 -0.31
C ARG A 96 7.10 14.54 -0.80
N PHE A 97 8.02 13.89 -0.08
CA PHE A 97 8.44 12.52 -0.41
C PHE A 97 7.30 11.52 -0.23
N GLU A 98 6.45 11.71 0.78
CA GLU A 98 5.29 10.87 1.02
C GLU A 98 4.30 10.95 -0.13
N GLU A 99 3.98 12.16 -0.60
CA GLU A 99 3.08 12.37 -1.75
C GLU A 99 3.61 11.69 -3.01
N ILE A 100 4.89 11.90 -3.34
CA ILE A 100 5.52 11.28 -4.52
C ILE A 100 5.44 9.75 -4.45
N GLU A 101 5.78 9.16 -3.30
CA GLU A 101 5.76 7.72 -3.14
C GLU A 101 4.32 7.17 -3.12
N ARG A 102 3.38 7.92 -2.55
CA ARG A 102 1.94 7.59 -2.54
C ARG A 102 1.40 7.53 -3.96
N ASP A 103 1.71 8.52 -4.79
CA ASP A 103 1.31 8.57 -6.20
C ASP A 103 1.90 7.40 -6.99
N ARG A 104 3.19 7.12 -6.79
CA ARG A 104 3.87 6.00 -7.43
C ARG A 104 3.24 4.66 -7.06
N VAL A 105 2.94 4.45 -5.79
CA VAL A 105 2.25 3.25 -5.29
C VAL A 105 0.85 3.15 -5.87
N PHE A 106 0.10 4.26 -5.92
CA PHE A 106 -1.25 4.30 -6.49
C PHE A 106 -1.25 3.93 -7.97
N MET A 107 -0.33 4.47 -8.76
CA MET A 107 -0.18 4.11 -10.18
C MET A 107 0.13 2.62 -10.36
N ARG A 108 1.01 2.05 -9.52
CA ARG A 108 1.28 0.61 -9.54
C ARG A 108 0.05 -0.22 -9.18
N GLN A 109 -0.77 0.20 -8.23
CA GLN A 109 -2.02 -0.49 -7.87
C GLN A 109 -3.02 -0.47 -9.03
N ILE A 110 -3.13 0.66 -9.75
CA ILE A 110 -3.95 0.75 -10.96
C ILE A 110 -3.48 -0.30 -11.98
N ASP A 111 -2.18 -0.39 -12.23
CA ASP A 111 -1.61 -1.35 -13.19
C ASP A 111 -1.89 -2.80 -12.79
N GLU A 112 -1.65 -3.16 -11.53
CA GLU A 112 -1.88 -4.52 -11.04
C GLU A 112 -3.37 -4.91 -10.95
N SER A 113 -4.26 -3.91 -10.82
CA SER A 113 -5.70 -4.16 -10.74
C SER A 113 -6.32 -4.56 -12.09
N GLY A 114 -5.64 -4.23 -13.20
CA GLY A 114 -6.20 -4.36 -14.55
C GLY A 114 -7.24 -3.28 -14.90
N MET A 115 -7.52 -2.33 -14.00
CA MET A 115 -8.54 -1.29 -14.18
C MET A 115 -8.02 -0.04 -14.91
N ARG A 116 -6.76 -0.03 -15.41
CA ARG A 116 -6.18 1.15 -16.08
C ARG A 116 -7.10 1.71 -17.16
N LYS A 117 -7.56 0.85 -18.07
CA LYS A 117 -8.47 1.26 -19.16
C LYS A 117 -9.82 1.76 -18.65
N ASP A 118 -10.33 1.17 -17.58
CA ASP A 118 -11.60 1.59 -16.98
C ASP A 118 -11.46 2.98 -16.35
N ILE A 119 -10.34 3.24 -15.67
CA ILE A 119 -10.02 4.55 -15.09
C ILE A 119 -9.84 5.59 -16.18
N GLU A 120 -9.07 5.29 -17.24
CA GLU A 120 -8.91 6.17 -18.41
C GLU A 120 -10.28 6.55 -19.00
N ARG A 121 -11.17 5.57 -19.19
CA ARG A 121 -12.54 5.80 -19.66
C ARG A 121 -13.36 6.66 -18.70
N ILE A 122 -13.23 6.45 -17.38
CA ILE A 122 -13.90 7.27 -16.36
C ILE A 122 -13.43 8.73 -16.44
N LEU A 123 -12.13 8.96 -16.70
CA LEU A 123 -11.56 10.30 -16.85
C LEU A 123 -12.09 11.02 -18.09
N GLU A 124 -12.41 10.29 -19.16
CA GLU A 124 -12.98 10.82 -20.42
C GLU A 124 -14.49 11.12 -20.34
N LEU A 125 -15.19 10.69 -19.29
CA LEU A 125 -16.63 10.94 -19.13
C LEU A 125 -16.97 12.44 -19.05
N SER A 126 -18.15 12.78 -19.56
CA SER A 126 -18.72 14.13 -19.40
C SER A 126 -18.96 14.47 -17.93
N ARG A 127 -19.11 15.76 -17.58
CA ARG A 127 -19.42 16.16 -16.20
C ARG A 127 -20.72 15.50 -15.68
N SER A 128 -21.74 15.41 -16.53
CA SER A 128 -23.02 14.77 -16.19
C SER A 128 -22.86 13.28 -15.96
N ASP A 129 -22.11 12.59 -16.81
CA ASP A 129 -21.87 11.14 -16.67
C ASP A 129 -20.97 10.83 -15.47
N LYS A 130 -19.98 11.66 -15.16
CA LYS A 130 -19.18 11.53 -13.93
C LYS A 130 -20.05 11.65 -12.68
N LYS A 131 -21.01 12.59 -12.68
CA LYS A 131 -21.97 12.72 -11.57
C LYS A 131 -22.85 11.48 -11.45
N LEU A 132 -23.34 10.97 -12.58
CA LEU A 132 -24.17 9.77 -12.61
C LEU A 132 -23.39 8.54 -12.16
N PHE A 133 -22.15 8.37 -12.63
CA PHE A 133 -21.22 7.33 -12.21
C PHE A 133 -21.03 7.34 -10.70
N ARG A 134 -20.72 8.50 -10.09
CA ARG A 134 -20.56 8.61 -8.63
C ARG A 134 -21.82 8.18 -7.89
N ILE A 135 -22.99 8.68 -8.29
CA ILE A 135 -24.27 8.31 -7.66
C ILE A 135 -24.50 6.78 -7.70
N PHE A 136 -24.27 6.15 -8.86
CA PHE A 136 -24.45 4.71 -8.97
C PHE A 136 -23.39 3.93 -8.22
N PHE A 137 -22.13 4.37 -8.26
CA PHE A 137 -21.03 3.75 -7.55
C PHE A 137 -21.30 3.75 -6.03
N ASP A 138 -21.64 4.90 -5.47
CA ASP A 138 -21.92 5.05 -4.04
C ASP A 138 -23.15 4.23 -3.61
N ARG A 139 -24.14 4.10 -4.48
CA ARG A 139 -25.34 3.29 -4.22
C ARG A 139 -25.04 1.79 -4.24
N LEU A 140 -24.17 1.33 -5.14
CA LEU A 140 -23.81 -0.09 -5.26
C LEU A 140 -22.74 -0.50 -4.23
N PHE A 141 -21.86 0.44 -3.88
CA PHE A 141 -20.71 0.24 -3.01
C PHE A 141 -20.69 1.33 -1.92
N PRO A 142 -21.65 1.32 -0.99
CA PRO A 142 -21.71 2.32 0.06
C PRO A 142 -20.44 2.28 0.93
N GLU A 143 -19.94 3.46 1.31
CA GLU A 143 -18.83 3.56 2.25
C GLU A 143 -19.21 2.83 3.55
N LYS A 144 -18.36 1.89 3.97
CA LYS A 144 -18.50 1.27 5.27
C LYS A 144 -17.98 2.26 6.30
N HIS A 145 -18.89 2.82 7.11
CA HIS A 145 -18.49 3.48 8.33
C HIS A 145 -18.05 2.40 9.32
N ASP A 146 -16.74 2.25 9.51
CA ASP A 146 -16.12 1.45 10.58
C ASP A 146 -16.28 2.15 11.94
#